data_AF-A0A1F8QQX0-F1
#
_entry.id   AF-A0A1F8QQX0-F1
#
_cell.length_a   1.000
_cell.length_b   1.000
_cell.length_c   1.000
_cell.angle_alpha   90.00
_cell.angle_beta   90.00
_cell.angle_gamma   90.00
#
_symmetry.space_group_name_H-M   'P 1'
#
loop_
_entity.id
_entity.type
_entity.pdbx_description
1 polymer ?
#
loop_
_entity_poly.entity_id
_entity_poly.type
_entity_poly.pdbx_seq_one_letter_code
_entity_poly.pdbx_strand_id
1 'polypeptide(L)' 'MGGSVGGSHFTPQQRWWLDEIARHIGVNLSISVEDLNYYAFQGRGGQVAALKLFGQNLPALLDEMNRSLGEG' A
#
# COMPACT_ATOMS: atom_id res chain seq x y z
N MET A 1 5.38 -29.13 -20.61
CA MET A 1 4.57 -28.83 -19.41
C MET A 1 5.07 -27.48 -18.91
N GLY A 2 4.51 -26.34 -19.36
CA GLY A 2 3.29 -25.70 -18.84
C GLY A 2 3.61 -24.97 -17.53
N GLY A 3 3.44 -23.67 -17.33
CA GLY A 3 3.02 -22.55 -18.17
C GLY A 3 3.20 -21.23 -17.39
N SER A 4 3.28 -20.13 -18.14
CA SER A 4 2.68 -18.81 -17.91
C SER A 4 2.98 -17.96 -16.65
N VAL A 5 3.35 -16.71 -16.97
CA VAL A 5 3.16 -15.40 -16.31
C VAL A 5 3.95 -15.05 -15.05
N GLY A 6 4.95 -14.17 -15.24
CA GLY A 6 5.52 -13.35 -14.18
C GLY A 6 4.49 -12.35 -13.65
N GLY A 7 3.76 -12.75 -12.61
CA GLY A 7 3.01 -11.85 -11.74
C GLY A 7 3.67 -11.86 -10.37
N SER A 8 4.31 -10.75 -9.99
CA SER A 8 4.98 -10.62 -8.70
C SER A 8 3.95 -10.79 -7.56
N HIS A 9 3.87 -11.97 -6.98
CA HIS A 9 3.02 -12.20 -5.81
C HIS A 9 3.55 -11.34 -4.65
N PHE A 10 2.73 -10.38 -4.19
CA PHE A 10 3.03 -9.62 -2.98
C PHE A 10 3.30 -10.57 -1.81
N THR A 11 4.27 -10.24 -0.96
CA THR A 11 4.48 -10.97 0.29
C THR A 11 3.27 -10.80 1.23
N PRO A 12 3.05 -11.68 2.22
CA PRO A 12 2.00 -11.48 3.22
C PRO A 12 2.08 -10.12 3.92
N GLN A 13 3.29 -9.62 4.14
CA GLN A 13 3.51 -8.30 4.71
C GLN A 13 3.07 -7.19 3.75
N GLN A 14 3.47 -7.24 2.48
CA GLN A 14 3.03 -6.28 1.47
C GLN A 14 1.52 -6.29 1.27
N ARG A 15 0.89 -7.48 1.23
CA ARG A 15 -0.58 -7.60 1.15
C ARG A 15 -1.28 -6.89 2.29
N TRP A 16 -0.84 -7.11 3.53
CA TRP A 16 -1.43 -6.40 4.67
C TRP A 16 -1.36 -4.88 4.51
N TRP A 17 -0.22 -4.35 4.06
CA TRP A 17 -0.08 -2.91 3.82
C TRP A 17 -1.04 -2.42 2.74
N LEU A 18 -1.14 -3.13 1.62
CA LEU A 18 -2.07 -2.79 0.53
C LEU A 18 -3.53 -2.85 0.99
N ASP A 19 -3.92 -3.86 1.75
CA ASP A 19 -5.29 -4.01 2.26
C ASP A 19 -5.65 -2.88 3.23
N GLU A 20 -4.74 -2.49 4.13
CA GLU A 20 -4.95 -1.37 5.05
C GLU A 20 -5.03 -0.03 4.31
N ILE A 21 -4.14 0.20 3.35
CA ILE A 21 -4.14 1.40 2.51
C ILE A 21 -5.46 1.51 1.75
N ALA A 22 -5.89 0.43 1.07
CA ALA A 22 -7.14 0.38 0.34
C ALA A 22 -8.34 0.69 1.24
N ARG A 23 -8.36 0.15 2.47
CA ARG A 23 -9.41 0.44 3.43
C ARG A 23 -9.42 1.90 3.87
N HIS A 24 -8.24 2.49 4.11
CA HIS A 24 -8.15 3.90 4.48
C HIS A 24 -8.68 4.80 3.37
N ILE A 25 -8.32 4.51 2.11
CA ILE A 25 -8.82 5.24 0.93
C ILE A 25 -10.33 5.06 0.79
N GLY A 26 -10.87 3.85 1.00
CA GLY A 26 -12.31 3.60 0.94
C GLY A 26 -13.13 4.39 1.98
N VAL A 27 -12.50 4.88 3.05
CA VAL A 27 -13.15 5.72 4.08
C VAL A 27 -12.86 7.21 3.87
N ASN A 28 -11.63 7.57 3.51
CA ASN A 28 -11.14 8.96 3.48
C ASN A 28 -10.91 9.51 2.06
N LEU A 29 -11.25 8.74 1.02
CA LEU A 29 -11.06 9.01 -0.41
C LEU A 29 -9.62 9.13 -0.89
N SER A 30 -8.66 9.26 0.03
CA SER A 30 -7.23 9.29 -0.29
C SER A 30 -6.39 8.92 0.93
N ILE A 31 -5.11 8.68 0.70
CA ILE A 31 -4.08 8.52 1.72
C ILE A 31 -2.81 9.27 1.29
N SER A 32 -2.11 9.87 2.25
CA SER A 32 -0.78 10.43 2.05
C SER A 32 0.30 9.59 2.74
N VAL A 33 1.56 9.94 2.50
CA VAL A 33 2.68 9.28 3.17
C VAL A 33 2.68 9.60 4.67
N GLU A 34 2.21 10.78 5.06
CA GLU A 34 2.07 11.20 6.46
C GLU A 34 1.04 10.34 7.22
N ASP A 35 -0.03 9.92 6.56
CA ASP A 35 -1.07 9.05 7.14
C ASP A 35 -0.49 7.70 7.61
N LEU A 36 0.62 7.26 7.01
CA LEU A 36 1.33 6.04 7.41
C LEU A 36 1.99 6.17 8.79
N ASN A 37 2.06 7.36 9.38
CA ASN A 37 2.56 7.55 10.74
C ASN A 37 1.47 7.40 11.81
N TYR A 38 0.22 7.12 11.41
CA TYR A 38 -0.92 7.01 12.32
C TYR A 38 -1.58 5.62 12.26
N TYR A 39 -2.57 5.41 13.14
CA TYR A 39 -3.45 4.25 13.16
C TYR A 39 -2.69 2.90 13.14
N ALA A 40 -3.17 1.94 12.32
CA ALA A 40 -2.61 0.60 12.21
C ALA A 40 -1.17 0.60 11.65
N PHE A 41 -0.80 1.61 10.85
CA PHE A 41 0.53 1.71 10.25
C PHE A 41 1.61 2.03 11.29
N GLN A 42 1.31 2.90 12.26
CA GLN A 42 2.23 3.22 13.35
C GLN A 42 2.67 1.96 14.13
N GLY A 43 1.72 1.06 14.41
CA GLY A 43 1.99 -0.22 15.08
C GLY A 43 2.91 -1.17 14.29
N ARG A 44 3.16 -0.89 13.01
CA ARG A 44 4.06 -1.64 12.13
C ARG A 44 5.33 -0.89 11.74
N GLY A 45 5.64 0.20 12.44
CA GLY A 45 6.82 1.03 12.18
C GLY A 45 6.60 2.17 11.17
N GLY A 46 5.33 2.43 10.84
CA GLY A 46 4.85 3.59 10.08
C GLY A 46 5.52 3.81 8.74
N GLN A 47 5.69 5.07 8.37
CA GLN A 47 6.29 5.47 7.09
C GLN A 47 7.67 4.83 6.85
N VAL A 48 8.51 4.70 7.89
CA VAL A 48 9.85 4.10 7.75
C VAL A 48 9.76 2.63 7.36
N ALA A 49 8.82 1.88 7.93
CA ALA A 49 8.60 0.49 7.57
C ALA A 49 8.03 0.35 6.15
N ALA A 50 7.10 1.22 5.77
CA ALA A 50 6.56 1.26 4.40
C ALA A 50 7.66 1.53 3.36
N LEU A 51 8.54 2.51 3.63
CA LEU A 51 9.68 2.82 2.77
C LEU A 51 10.67 1.66 2.67
N LYS A 52 10.92 0.92 3.75
CA LYS A 52 11.76 -0.29 3.69
C LYS A 52 11.11 -1.42 2.88
N LEU A 53 9.78 -1.51 2.92
CA LEU A 53 9.02 -2.60 2.30
C LEU A 53 8.76 -2.39 0.80
N PHE A 54 8.44 -1.16 0.40
CA PHE A 54 8.10 -0.80 -0.98
C PHE A 54 9.19 0.02 -1.67
N GLY A 55 10.19 0.50 -0.92
CA GLY A 55 11.28 1.29 -1.45
C GLY A 55 10.82 2.62 -2.04
N GLN A 56 11.52 3.04 -3.09
CA GLN A 56 11.26 4.28 -3.82
C GLN A 56 9.92 4.26 -4.58
N ASN A 57 9.28 3.09 -4.72
CA ASN A 57 8.00 2.95 -5.39
C ASN A 57 6.82 3.29 -4.47
N LEU A 58 7.04 3.49 -3.16
CA LEU A 58 5.96 3.80 -2.22
C LEU A 58 5.10 5.00 -2.66
N PRO A 59 5.66 6.17 -3.05
CA PRO A 59 4.83 7.30 -3.46
C PRO A 59 3.99 7.01 -4.71
N ALA A 60 4.59 6.34 -5.72
CA ALA A 60 3.88 5.96 -6.93
C ALA A 60 2.77 4.94 -6.67
N LEU A 61 3.00 4.00 -5.75
CA LEU A 61 2.01 3.03 -5.30
C LEU A 61 0.80 3.71 -4.64
N LEU A 62 1.04 4.63 -3.69
CA LEU A 62 -0.03 5.36 -3.03
C LEU A 62 -0.85 6.19 -4.02
N ASP A 63 -0.17 6.86 -4.94
CA ASP A 63 -0.78 7.66 -6.00
C ASP A 63 -1.65 6.81 -6.95
N GLU A 64 -1.17 5.64 -7.36
CA GLU A 64 -1.94 4.69 -8.16
C GLU A 64 -3.17 4.15 -7.41
N MET A 65 -3.01 3.81 -6.13
CA MET A 65 -4.13 3.33 -5.29
C MET A 65 -5.16 4.44 -5.03
N ASN A 66 -4.73 5.67 -4.76
CA ASN A 66 -5.61 6.83 -4.59
C ASN A 66 -6.45 7.07 -5.83
N ARG A 67 -5.85 7.03 -7.03
CA ARG A 67 -6.60 7.13 -8.29
C ARG A 67 -7.58 5.97 -8.49
N SER A 68 -7.12 4.74 -8.23
CA SER A 68 -7.90 3.54 -8.53
C SER A 68 -9.08 3.33 -7.57
N LEU A 69 -8.95 3.77 -6.31
CA LEU A 69 -9.91 3.49 -5.25
C LEU A 69 -10.63 4.75 -4.74
N GLY A 70 -10.06 5.94 -4.95
CA GLY A 70 -10.64 7.22 -4.51
C GLY A 70 -11.68 7.81 -5.47
N GLU A 71 -11.68 7.39 -6.74
CA GLU A 71 -12.67 7.84 -7.75
C GLU A 71 -13.90 6.91 -7.86
N GLY A 72 -14.28 6.22 -6.78
CA GLY A 72 -15.44 5.32 -6.70
C GLY A 72 -16.77 6.02 -6.41
#